data_AF-A0A450YWI6-F1
#
_entry.id   AF-A0A450YWI6-F1
#
_cell.length_a   1.000
_cell.length_b   1.000
_cell.length_c   1.000
_cell.angle_alpha   90.00
_cell.angle_beta   90.00
_cell.angle_gamma   90.00
#
_symmetry.space_group_name_H-M   'P 1'
#
loop_
_entity.id
_entity.type
_entity.pdbx_description
1 polymer ?
#
loop_
_entity_poly.entity_id
_entity_poly.type
_entity_poly.pdbx_seq_one_letter_code
_entity_poly.pdbx_strand_id
1 'polypeptide(L)'
;MSLRSITLEVDDDNAGYHRVTAYDAGYVAVDGERFTRSLILTPSEITDWPPQTLAEVTADHIALLTEFAPEVILFGSGKKQQFPAQAVFRICYGRGIGIETMNTPAACRTYNLLVGERRRVVAALLMPDR
;
A
#
# COMPACT_ATOMS: atom_id res chain seq x y z
N MET A 1 -2.11 38.81 -39.63
CA MET A 1 -1.48 38.74 -38.29
C MET A 1 -2.31 37.78 -37.46
N SER A 2 -1.93 36.49 -37.41
CA SER A 2 -2.68 35.44 -36.72
C SER A 2 -2.05 35.20 -35.35
N LEU A 3 -2.79 35.49 -34.29
CA LEU A 3 -2.42 35.13 -32.92
C LEU A 3 -2.41 33.60 -32.82
N ARG A 4 -1.23 33.03 -32.57
CA ARG A 4 -1.09 31.63 -32.20
C ARG A 4 -1.64 31.48 -30.79
N SER A 5 -2.78 30.80 -30.66
CA SER A 5 -3.26 30.30 -29.37
C SER A 5 -2.18 29.39 -28.81
N ILE A 6 -1.53 29.83 -27.72
CA ILE A 6 -0.72 28.97 -26.89
C ILE A 6 -1.72 28.12 -26.11
N THR A 7 -2.01 26.93 -26.63
CA THR A 7 -2.55 25.86 -25.79
C THR A 7 -1.46 25.55 -24.79
N LEU A 8 -1.65 25.97 -23.53
CA LEU A 8 -0.94 25.36 -22.42
C LEU A 8 -1.36 23.89 -22.43
N GLU A 9 -0.51 23.03 -22.99
CA GLU A 9 -0.51 21.62 -22.63
C GLU A 9 -0.33 21.62 -21.13
N VAL A 10 -1.41 21.29 -20.41
CA VAL A 10 -1.30 20.86 -19.04
C VAL A 10 -0.50 19.57 -19.15
N ASP A 11 0.81 19.66 -18.92
CA ASP A 11 1.61 18.47 -18.63
C ASP A 11 0.83 17.72 -17.57
N ASP A 12 0.34 16.54 -17.93
CA ASP A 12 -0.34 15.61 -17.03
C ASP A 12 0.70 14.97 -16.10
N ASP A 13 1.44 15.84 -15.39
CA ASP A 13 2.42 15.51 -14.35
C ASP A 13 1.73 14.92 -13.10
N ASN A 14 0.42 14.62 -13.20
CA ASN A 14 -0.35 13.88 -12.21
C ASN A 14 -0.61 12.42 -12.59
N ALA A 15 0.16 11.83 -13.51
CA ALA A 15 0.42 10.38 -13.47
C ALA A 15 1.30 10.01 -12.24
N GLY A 16 0.96 10.58 -11.08
CA GLY A 16 1.68 10.50 -9.83
C GLY A 16 1.25 9.24 -9.09
N TYR A 17 2.22 8.54 -8.53
CA TYR A 17 2.00 7.32 -7.76
C TYR A 17 0.86 7.45 -6.74
N HIS A 18 0.07 6.40 -6.54
CA HIS A 18 -0.98 6.39 -5.54
C HIS A 18 -0.43 6.74 -4.15
N ARG A 19 -1.06 7.69 -3.45
CA ARG A 19 -0.63 8.13 -2.12
C ARG A 19 -1.75 7.99 -1.11
N VAL A 20 -1.38 7.61 0.11
CA VAL A 20 -2.31 7.72 1.23
C VAL A 20 -2.51 9.19 1.58
N THR A 21 -3.73 9.69 1.47
CA THR A 21 -4.08 11.11 1.74
C THR A 21 -4.68 11.31 3.12
N ALA A 22 -5.34 10.29 3.68
CA ALA A 22 -5.84 10.30 5.05
C ALA A 22 -5.98 8.87 5.61
N TYR A 23 -6.14 8.75 6.92
CA TYR A 23 -6.52 7.50 7.58
C TYR A 23 -7.17 7.83 8.93
N ASP A 24 -8.09 6.98 9.37
CA ASP A 24 -8.71 7.06 10.71
C ASP A 24 -9.23 5.67 11.11
N ALA A 25 -9.93 5.59 12.23
CA ALA A 25 -10.69 4.43 12.64
C ALA A 25 -11.67 4.01 11.52
N GLY A 26 -11.52 2.78 11.03
CA GLY A 26 -12.37 2.18 10.01
C GLY A 26 -12.05 2.52 8.55
N TYR A 27 -11.05 3.35 8.25
CA TYR A 27 -10.70 3.63 6.84
C TYR A 27 -9.25 4.09 6.60
N VAL A 28 -8.79 3.85 5.38
CA VAL A 28 -7.63 4.52 4.76
C VAL A 28 -8.12 5.24 3.51
N ALA A 29 -7.66 6.46 3.26
CA ALA A 29 -7.95 7.18 2.03
C ALA A 29 -6.72 7.22 1.13
N VAL A 30 -6.88 6.80 -0.13
CA VAL A 30 -5.84 6.83 -1.17
C VAL A 30 -6.33 7.73 -2.28
N ASP A 31 -5.53 8.73 -2.67
CA ASP A 31 -5.89 9.75 -3.67
C ASP A 31 -7.24 10.45 -3.41
N GLY A 32 -7.64 10.49 -2.13
CA GLY A 32 -8.89 11.10 -1.67
C GLY A 32 -10.08 10.13 -1.63
N GLU A 33 -9.96 8.93 -2.20
CA GLU A 33 -10.98 7.89 -2.11
C GLU A 33 -10.83 7.08 -0.82
N ARG A 34 -11.94 6.79 -0.14
CA ARG A 34 -11.95 6.05 1.13
C ARG A 34 -12.15 4.56 0.92
N PHE A 35 -11.23 3.79 1.47
CA PHE A 35 -11.28 2.33 1.54
C PHE A 35 -11.56 1.89 2.98
N THR A 36 -12.58 1.05 3.13
CA THR A 36 -13.04 0.51 4.42
C THR A 36 -12.84 -0.99 4.53
N ARG A 37 -12.19 -1.59 3.52
CA ARG A 37 -11.80 -3.00 3.47
C ARG A 37 -10.30 -3.09 3.29
N SER A 38 -9.74 -4.24 3.66
CA SER A 38 -8.31 -4.47 3.51
C SER A 38 -7.87 -4.32 2.05
N LEU A 39 -6.69 -3.74 1.84
CA LEU A 39 -6.20 -3.40 0.51
C LEU A 39 -4.71 -3.65 0.36
N ILE A 40 -4.33 -4.01 -0.86
CA ILE A 40 -2.96 -3.97 -1.37
C ILE A 40 -2.79 -2.61 -2.05
N LEU A 41 -1.78 -1.87 -1.64
CA LEU A 41 -1.42 -0.58 -2.22
C LEU A 41 0.00 -0.63 -2.75
N THR A 42 0.14 -0.31 -4.03
CA THR A 42 1.42 -0.11 -4.70
C THR A 42 1.43 1.28 -5.32
N PRO A 43 2.60 1.78 -5.76
CA PRO A 43 2.68 3.07 -6.45
C PRO A 43 1.77 3.17 -7.68
N SER A 44 1.42 2.06 -8.33
CA SER A 44 0.65 2.05 -9.59
C SER A 44 -0.72 1.39 -9.49
N GLU A 45 -1.01 0.68 -8.40
CA GLU A 45 -2.23 -0.12 -8.26
C GLU A 45 -2.79 -0.09 -6.84
N ILE A 46 -4.13 -0.07 -6.75
CA ILE A 46 -4.91 -0.30 -5.53
C ILE A 46 -5.77 -1.54 -5.79
N THR A 47 -5.61 -2.57 -4.98
CA THR A 47 -6.35 -3.84 -5.15
C THR A 47 -6.97 -4.29 -3.83
N ASP A 48 -8.18 -4.86 -3.88
CA ASP A 48 -8.80 -5.52 -2.74
C ASP A 48 -7.89 -6.62 -2.20
N TRP A 49 -7.63 -6.59 -0.89
CA TRP A 49 -6.91 -7.68 -0.21
C TRP A 49 -7.90 -8.55 0.55
N PRO A 50 -7.99 -9.87 0.25
CA PRO A 50 -9.02 -10.72 0.84
C PRO A 50 -9.08 -10.74 2.38
N PRO A 51 -7.98 -10.90 3.15
CA PRO A 51 -8.08 -11.02 4.60
C PRO A 51 -8.54 -9.71 5.22
N GLN A 52 -9.63 -9.74 5.98
CA GLN A 52 -10.16 -8.57 6.70
C GLN A 52 -9.65 -8.49 8.14
N THR A 53 -9.14 -9.61 8.67
CA THR A 53 -8.57 -9.69 10.01
C THR A 53 -7.19 -10.34 9.99
N LEU A 54 -6.40 -10.14 11.04
CA LEU A 54 -5.08 -10.76 11.18
C LEU A 54 -5.14 -12.29 11.14
N ALA A 55 -6.20 -12.87 11.70
CA ALA A 55 -6.38 -14.32 11.77
C ALA A 55 -6.64 -14.96 10.39
N GLU A 56 -7.12 -14.18 9.42
CA GLU A 56 -7.37 -14.64 8.05
C GLU A 56 -6.12 -14.59 7.17
N VAL A 57 -5.01 -14.01 7.65
CA VAL A 57 -3.78 -13.90 6.87
C VAL A 57 -3.12 -15.27 6.73
N THR A 58 -2.96 -15.70 5.48
CA THR A 58 -2.34 -16.98 5.11
C THR A 58 -1.07 -16.75 4.29
N ALA A 59 -0.29 -17.81 4.07
CA ALA A 59 0.86 -17.75 3.18
C ALA A 59 0.47 -17.39 1.73
N ASP A 60 -0.70 -17.83 1.26
CA ASP A 60 -1.20 -17.49 -0.09
C ASP A 60 -1.49 -16.00 -0.22
N HIS A 61 -2.08 -15.39 0.82
CA HIS A 61 -2.29 -13.95 0.86
C HIS A 61 -0.96 -13.16 0.79
N ILE A 62 0.12 -13.69 1.35
CA ILE A 62 1.46 -13.10 1.24
C ILE A 62 2.07 -13.38 -0.14
N ALA A 63 1.85 -14.56 -0.71
CA ALA A 63 2.34 -14.92 -2.04
C ALA A 63 1.86 -13.94 -3.11
N LEU A 64 0.58 -13.52 -3.05
CA LEU A 64 0.02 -12.47 -3.93
C LEU A 64 0.84 -11.17 -3.88
N LEU A 65 1.29 -10.75 -2.69
CA LEU A 65 2.09 -9.53 -2.53
C LEU A 65 3.46 -9.63 -3.23
N THR A 66 3.99 -10.84 -3.36
CA THR A 66 5.29 -11.08 -4.00
C THR A 66 5.23 -11.03 -5.53
N GLU A 67 4.04 -11.08 -6.13
CA GLU A 67 3.84 -11.00 -7.58
C GLU A 67 4.16 -9.60 -8.12
N PHE A 68 4.02 -8.57 -7.28
CA PHE A 68 4.42 -7.20 -7.58
C PHE A 68 5.94 -6.97 -7.54
N ALA A 69 6.75 -8.00 -7.26
CA ALA A 69 8.21 -7.94 -7.12
C ALA A 69 8.73 -6.77 -6.23
N PRO A 70 8.19 -6.55 -5.02
CA PRO A 70 8.62 -5.47 -4.15
C PRO A 70 10.02 -5.71 -3.58
N GLU A 71 10.72 -4.63 -3.26
CA GLU A 71 11.88 -4.67 -2.37
C GLU A 71 11.44 -4.82 -0.90
N VAL A 72 10.30 -4.24 -0.54
CA VAL A 72 9.78 -4.23 0.82
C VAL A 72 8.26 -4.35 0.84
N ILE A 73 7.76 -5.21 1.72
CA ILE A 73 6.35 -5.32 2.08
C ILE A 73 6.14 -4.64 3.42
N LEU A 74 5.26 -3.64 3.46
CA LEU A 74 4.73 -3.06 4.68
C LEU A 74 3.42 -3.75 5.05
N PHE A 75 3.42 -4.50 6.13
CA PHE A 75 2.22 -5.14 6.66
C PHE A 75 1.58 -4.24 7.71
N GLY A 76 0.45 -3.62 7.36
CA GLY A 76 -0.39 -2.83 8.26
C GLY A 76 -1.39 -3.72 8.99
N SER A 77 -1.16 -3.97 10.28
CA SER A 77 -1.95 -4.93 11.08
C SER A 77 -3.22 -4.36 11.72
N GLY A 78 -3.77 -3.27 11.17
CA GLY A 78 -4.92 -2.56 11.73
C GLY A 78 -4.52 -1.52 12.78
N LYS A 79 -5.34 -1.35 13.81
CA LYS A 79 -5.21 -0.27 14.82
C LYS A 79 -3.96 -0.39 15.69
N LYS A 80 -3.57 -1.62 16.04
CA LYS A 80 -2.39 -1.94 16.86
C LYS A 80 -1.44 -2.80 16.06
N GLN A 81 -0.14 -2.65 16.31
CA GLN A 81 0.88 -3.51 15.74
C GLN A 81 0.68 -4.93 16.27
N GLN A 82 0.49 -5.87 15.36
CA GLN A 82 0.32 -7.28 15.66
C GLN A 82 1.00 -8.08 14.56
N PHE A 83 1.77 -9.09 14.96
CA PHE A 83 2.60 -9.87 14.04
C PHE A 83 1.83 -11.11 13.58
N PRO A 84 1.68 -11.32 12.26
CA PRO A 84 1.31 -12.62 11.72
C PRO A 84 2.29 -13.71 12.15
N ALA A 85 1.86 -14.97 12.07
CA ALA A 85 2.77 -16.09 12.28
C ALA A 85 3.95 -16.00 11.30
N GLN A 86 5.19 -16.07 11.78
CA GLN A 86 6.40 -15.93 10.93
C GLN A 86 6.40 -16.86 9.70
N ALA A 87 5.72 -18.01 9.81
CA ALA A 87 5.55 -18.96 8.73
C ALA A 87 4.88 -18.38 7.47
N VAL A 88 3.96 -17.41 7.60
CA VAL A 88 3.27 -16.83 6.44
C VAL A 88 4.21 -16.01 5.54
N PHE A 89 5.33 -15.54 6.09
CA PHE A 89 6.30 -14.70 5.42
C PHE A 89 7.48 -15.47 4.81
N ARG A 90 7.54 -16.80 4.96
CA ARG A 90 8.68 -17.61 4.49
C ARG A 90 9.01 -17.40 3.01
N ILE A 91 7.99 -17.21 2.17
CA ILE A 91 8.14 -17.00 0.74
C ILE A 91 8.94 -15.73 0.41
N CYS A 92 8.85 -14.69 1.24
CA CYS A 92 9.54 -13.42 1.03
C CYS A 92 11.06 -13.55 1.22
N TYR A 93 11.51 -14.34 2.21
CA TYR A 93 12.94 -14.49 2.49
C TYR A 93 13.70 -15.12 1.32
N GLY A 94 13.11 -16.15 0.70
CA GLY A 94 13.69 -16.80 -0.48
C GLY A 94 13.77 -15.89 -1.72
N ARG A 95 13.02 -14.78 -1.72
CA ARG A 95 13.00 -13.77 -2.78
C ARG A 95 13.78 -12.50 -2.42
N GLY A 96 14.42 -12.44 -1.26
CA GLY A 96 15.14 -11.25 -0.79
C GLY A 96 14.23 -10.05 -0.49
N ILE A 97 12.94 -10.28 -0.22
CA ILE A 97 11.96 -9.23 0.03
C ILE A 97 11.98 -8.90 1.54
N GLY A 98 12.22 -7.62 1.86
CA GLY A 98 12.14 -7.11 3.23
C GLY A 98 10.69 -7.06 3.71
N ILE A 99 10.46 -7.32 5.00
CA ILE A 99 9.11 -7.30 5.58
C ILE A 99 9.15 -6.47 6.85
N GLU A 100 8.25 -5.50 6.94
CA GLU A 100 8.03 -4.71 8.15
C GLU A 100 6.57 -4.80 8.57
N THR A 101 6.33 -5.27 9.79
CA THR A 101 4.99 -5.26 10.38
C THR A 101 4.84 -4.07 11.30
N MET A 102 3.78 -3.28 11.11
CA MET A 102 3.45 -2.10 11.91
C MET A 102 1.93 -1.91 11.98
N ASN A 103 1.44 -0.96 12.78
CA ASN A 103 0.02 -0.60 12.68
C ASN A 103 -0.26 0.10 11.33
N THR A 104 -1.51 0.03 10.86
CA THR A 104 -1.91 0.56 9.55
C THR A 104 -1.61 2.06 9.39
N PRO A 105 -1.83 2.94 10.40
CA PRO A 105 -1.43 4.35 10.29
C PRO A 105 0.08 4.53 10.07
N ALA A 106 0.93 3.74 10.73
CA ALA A 106 2.38 3.77 10.48
C ALA A 106 2.72 3.25 9.08
N ALA A 107 2.10 2.13 8.66
CA ALA A 107 2.29 1.58 7.32
C ALA A 107 1.96 2.60 6.23
N CYS A 108 0.87 3.36 6.40
CA CYS A 108 0.48 4.44 5.49
C CYS A 108 1.55 5.53 5.36
N ARG A 109 2.11 5.99 6.49
CA ARG A 109 3.16 7.01 6.49
C ARG A 109 4.45 6.49 5.87
N THR A 110 4.88 5.29 6.24
CA THR A 110 6.08 4.65 5.71
C THR A 110 5.93 4.39 4.21
N TYR A 111 4.76 3.95 3.75
CA TYR A 111 4.46 3.78 2.34
C TYR A 111 4.68 5.09 1.57
N ASN A 112 4.08 6.20 2.02
CA ASN A 112 4.22 7.50 1.36
C ASN A 112 5.68 8.01 1.32
N LEU A 113 6.48 7.68 2.34
CA LEU A 113 7.92 7.97 2.38
C LEU A 113 8.64 7.15 1.30
N LEU A 114 8.46 5.83 1.28
CA LEU A 114 9.14 4.92 0.35
C LEU A 114 8.73 5.16 -1.12
N VAL A 115 7.48 5.55 -1.38
CA VAL A 115 7.03 6.02 -2.69
C VAL A 115 7.81 7.28 -3.10
N GLY A 116 7.99 8.24 -2.18
CA GLY A 116 8.79 9.44 -2.42
C GLY A 116 10.27 9.14 -2.70
N GLU A 117 10.80 8.07 -2.12
CA GLU A 117 12.14 7.54 -2.38
C GLU A 117 12.23 6.70 -3.66
N ARG A 118 11.12 6.53 -4.40
CA ARG A 118 11.01 5.68 -5.60
C ARG A 118 11.40 4.22 -5.37
N ARG A 119 11.14 3.70 -4.17
CA ARG A 119 11.36 2.29 -3.85
C ARG A 119 10.18 1.44 -4.31
N ARG A 120 10.46 0.19 -4.71
CA ARG A 120 9.41 -0.79 -5.00
C ARG A 120 8.79 -1.29 -3.69
N VAL A 121 7.78 -0.58 -3.21
CA VAL A 121 7.05 -0.90 -1.98
C VAL A 121 5.67 -1.48 -2.30
N VAL A 122 5.25 -2.47 -1.51
CA VAL A 122 3.86 -2.94 -1.44
C VAL A 122 3.39 -2.77 0.00
N ALA A 123 2.25 -2.11 0.20
CA ALA A 123 1.59 -2.05 1.49
C ALA A 123 0.36 -2.97 1.50
N ALA A 124 0.33 -3.95 2.40
CA ALA A 124 -0.83 -4.79 2.67
C ALA A 124 -1.48 -4.29 3.96
N LEU A 125 -2.65 -3.66 3.86
CA LEU A 125 -3.26 -2.92 4.95
C LEU A 125 -4.55 -3.60 5.39
N LEU A 126 -4.57 -4.08 6.64
CA LEU A 126 -5.82 -4.36 7.36
C LEU A 126 -6.41 -3.03 7.84
N MET A 127 -7.73 -2.90 7.78
CA MET A 127 -8.36 -1.65 8.24
C MET A 127 -8.29 -1.52 9.76
N PRO A 128 -8.03 -0.32 10.30
CA PRO A 128 -8.14 -0.09 11.74
C PRO A 128 -9.59 -0.30 12.17
N ASP A 129 -9.83 -1.03 13.26
CA ASP A 129 -11.18 -1.11 13.84
C ASP A 129 -11.72 0.27 14.20
N ARG A 130 -13.05 0.43 14.15
CA ARG A 130 -13.74 1.65 14.59
C ARG A 130 -13.51 1.96 16.08
#